data_AF-A0A948QLS5-F1
#
_entry.id   AF-A0A948QLS5-F1
#
_cell.length_a   1.000
_cell.length_b   1.000
_cell.length_c   1.000
_cell.angle_alpha   90.00
_cell.angle_beta   90.00
_cell.angle_gamma   90.00
#
_symmetry.space_group_name_H-M   'P 1'
#
loop_
_entity.id
_entity.type
_entity.pdbx_description
1 polymer ?
#
loop_
_entity_poly.entity_id
_entity_poly.type
_entity_poly.pdbx_seq_one_letter_code
_entity_poly.pdbx_strand_id
1 'polypeptide(L)'
;MSSTVIMLLVVTSILWGVAPIFDKMALSSGITPFQGTAVRNMIIAVILMISALLTGKATSLFLISPRSLIFLAASGIVAGCLGVFTFYKALQLSETSRIVPLAATYPLVTAILSIVFLKETLTWERFLGTILIIIGIWFVK
;
A
#
# COMPACT_ATOMS: atom_id res chain seq x y z
N MET A 1 11.13 -9.09 -17.47
CA MET A 1 10.24 -9.39 -16.33
C MET A 1 9.62 -10.76 -16.58
N SER A 2 9.56 -11.66 -15.60
CA SER A 2 8.99 -13.00 -15.81
C SER A 2 7.47 -12.95 -15.91
N SER A 3 6.85 -13.92 -16.59
CA SER A 3 5.39 -14.04 -16.71
C SER A 3 4.69 -14.17 -15.35
N THR A 4 5.32 -14.85 -14.39
CA THR A 4 4.82 -14.97 -13.01
C THR A 4 4.70 -13.61 -12.32
N VAL A 5 5.68 -12.73 -12.49
CA VAL A 5 5.65 -11.38 -11.88
C VAL A 5 4.49 -10.57 -12.47
N ILE A 6 4.30 -10.62 -13.79
CA ILE A 6 3.19 -9.93 -14.46
C ILE A 6 1.85 -10.43 -13.91
N MET A 7 1.67 -11.74 -13.81
CA MET A 7 0.44 -12.35 -13.29
C MET A 7 0.14 -11.90 -11.85
N LEU A 8 1.14 -11.90 -10.97
CA LEU A 8 0.97 -11.45 -9.59
C LEU A 8 0.59 -9.97 -9.50
N LEU A 9 1.23 -9.11 -10.31
CA LEU A 9 0.94 -7.67 -10.34
C LEU A 9 -0.48 -7.36 -10.85
N VAL A 10 -0.99 -8.14 -11.81
CA VAL A 10 -2.38 -8.02 -12.26
C VAL A 10 -3.35 -8.35 -11.13
N VAL A 11 -3.11 -9.45 -10.41
CA VAL A 11 -3.92 -9.82 -9.24
C VAL A 11 -3.86 -8.74 -8.17
N THR A 12 -2.66 -8.23 -7.85
CA THR A 12 -2.49 -7.12 -6.90
C THR A 12 -3.30 -5.89 -7.32
N SER A 13 -3.25 -5.52 -8.60
CA SER A 13 -3.96 -4.35 -9.12
C SER A 13 -5.48 -4.48 -8.98
N ILE A 14 -6.03 -5.67 -9.24
CA ILE A 14 -7.46 -5.96 -9.05
C ILE A 14 -7.83 -5.83 -7.57
N LEU A 15 -7.07 -6.47 -6.68
CA LEU A 15 -7.33 -6.42 -5.23
C LEU A 15 -7.24 -4.99 -4.68
N TRP A 16 -6.25 -4.22 -5.12
CA TRP A 16 -6.07 -2.83 -4.72
C TRP A 16 -7.09 -1.89 -5.35
N GLY A 17 -7.69 -2.24 -6.50
CA GLY A 17 -8.83 -1.51 -7.07
C GLY A 17 -10.13 -1.73 -6.30
N VAL A 18 -10.32 -2.94 -5.75
CA VAL A 18 -11.51 -3.29 -4.97
C VAL A 18 -11.46 -2.75 -3.53
N ALA A 19 -10.30 -2.81 -2.88
CA ALA A 19 -10.17 -2.48 -1.45
C ALA A 19 -10.71 -1.08 -1.06
N PRO A 20 -10.40 0.01 -1.78
CA PRO A 20 -10.91 1.35 -1.45
C PRO A 20 -12.44 1.48 -1.50
N ILE A 21 -13.14 0.60 -2.22
CA ILE A 21 -14.60 0.57 -2.24
C ILE A 21 -15.12 0.12 -0.88
N PHE A 22 -14.58 -0.98 -0.33
CA PHE A 22 -14.93 -1.44 1.02
C PHE A 22 -14.51 -0.42 2.08
N ASP A 23 -13.33 0.19 1.94
CA ASP A 23 -12.86 1.24 2.84
C ASP A 23 -13.84 2.43 2.86
N LYS A 24 -14.28 2.91 1.69
CA LYS A 24 -15.26 3.99 1.58
C LYS A 24 -16.60 3.60 2.18
N MET A 25 -17.08 2.38 1.94
CA MET A 25 -18.34 1.88 2.53
C MET A 25 -18.25 1.86 4.07
N ALA A 26 -17.13 1.38 4.62
CA ALA A 26 -16.90 1.38 6.06
C ALA A 26 -16.84 2.80 6.63
N LEU A 27 -16.13 3.73 5.99
CA LEU A 27 -16.08 5.13 6.42
C LEU A 27 -17.45 5.82 6.34
N SER A 28 -18.28 5.44 5.37
CA SER A 28 -19.63 5.97 5.19
C SER A 28 -20.63 5.48 6.24
N SER A 29 -20.30 4.42 6.99
CA SER A 29 -21.12 3.96 8.12
C SER A 29 -20.89 4.76 9.42
N GLY A 30 -20.03 5.79 9.37
CA GLY A 30 -19.84 6.74 10.47
C GLY A 30 -18.59 6.49 11.33
N ILE A 31 -17.76 5.49 11.00
CA ILE A 31 -16.50 5.29 11.71
C ILE A 31 -15.49 6.38 11.37
N THR A 32 -14.62 6.71 12.31
CA THR A 32 -13.50 7.62 12.08
C THR A 32 -12.37 6.91 11.31
N PRO A 33 -11.54 7.65 10.56
CA PRO A 33 -10.34 7.09 9.92
C PRO A 33 -9.39 6.39 10.89
N PHE A 34 -9.30 6.86 12.14
CA PHE A 34 -8.53 6.20 13.18
C PHE A 34 -9.11 4.82 13.51
N GLN A 35 -10.41 4.73 13.79
CA GLN A 35 -11.10 3.47 14.05
C GLN A 35 -10.96 2.50 12.88
N GLY A 36 -11.20 2.98 11.65
CA GLY A 36 -11.04 2.16 10.44
C GLY A 36 -9.63 1.60 10.29
N THR A 37 -8.60 2.44 10.45
CA THR A 37 -7.19 2.03 10.35
C THR A 37 -6.84 1.00 11.43
N ALA A 38 -7.22 1.25 12.68
CA ALA A 38 -6.91 0.38 13.81
C ALA A 38 -7.59 -0.99 13.68
N VAL A 39 -8.90 -1.01 13.42
CA VAL A 39 -9.69 -2.25 13.28
C VAL A 39 -9.21 -3.06 12.09
N ARG A 40 -8.95 -2.44 10.94
CA ARG A 40 -8.40 -3.11 9.75
C ARG A 40 -7.08 -3.81 10.08
N ASN A 41 -6.14 -3.11 10.70
CA ASN A 41 -4.83 -3.68 11.02
C ASN A 41 -4.91 -4.80 12.05
N MET A 42 -5.82 -4.69 13.03
CA MET A 42 -6.07 -5.75 14.00
C MET A 42 -6.64 -7.02 13.34
N ILE A 43 -7.66 -6.88 12.49
CA ILE A 43 -8.27 -8.02 11.78
C ILE A 43 -7.22 -8.73 10.91
N ILE A 44 -6.44 -7.97 10.14
CA ILE A 44 -5.38 -8.54 9.28
C ILE A 44 -4.33 -9.26 10.14
N ALA A 45 -3.90 -8.67 11.26
CA ALA A 45 -2.92 -9.30 12.15
C ALA A 45 -3.43 -10.65 12.71
N VAL A 46 -4.70 -10.71 13.15
CA VAL A 46 -5.32 -11.96 13.62
C VAL A 46 -5.34 -13.02 12.52
N ILE A 47 -5.77 -12.68 11.31
CA ILE A 47 -5.82 -13.61 10.18
C ILE A 47 -4.43 -14.14 9.82
N LEU A 48 -3.41 -13.26 9.79
CA LEU A 48 -2.03 -13.65 9.49
C LEU A 48 -1.44 -14.54 10.59
N MET A 49 -1.73 -14.26 11.86
CA MET A 49 -1.29 -15.09 12.98
C MET A 49 -1.92 -16.48 12.96
N ILE A 50 -3.23 -16.57 12.70
CA ILE A 50 -3.93 -17.85 12.52
C ILE A 50 -3.31 -18.62 11.35
N SER A 51 -3.08 -17.96 10.22
CA SER A 51 -2.47 -18.57 9.04
C SER A 51 -1.05 -19.08 9.33
N ALA A 52 -0.27 -18.36 10.12
CA ALA A 52 1.08 -18.78 10.52
C ALA A 52 1.04 -20.02 11.43
N LEU A 53 0.06 -20.13 12.32
CA LEU A 53 -0.15 -21.32 13.15
C LEU A 53 -0.57 -22.52 12.29
N LEU A 54 -1.55 -22.35 11.40
CA LEU A 54 -2.07 -23.43 10.54
C LEU A 54 -1.01 -23.96 9.55
N THR A 55 -0.09 -23.10 9.11
CA THR A 55 0.97 -23.49 8.16
C THR A 55 2.26 -23.95 8.86
N GLY A 56 2.29 -24.02 10.19
CA GLY A 56 3.48 -24.38 10.96
C GLY A 56 4.62 -23.35 10.89
N LYS A 57 4.33 -22.12 10.46
CA LYS A 57 5.30 -21.04 10.26
C LYS A 57 5.40 -20.08 11.45
N ALA A 58 4.65 -20.29 12.52
CA ALA A 58 4.65 -19.39 13.69
C ALA A 58 6.06 -19.20 14.29
N THR A 59 6.87 -20.27 14.37
CA THR A 59 8.25 -20.19 14.87
C THR A 59 9.15 -19.34 13.97
N SER A 60 8.91 -19.32 12.66
CA SER A 60 9.70 -18.52 11.71
C SER A 60 9.57 -17.00 11.94
N LEU A 61 8.47 -16.55 12.55
CA LEU A 61 8.26 -15.14 12.90
C LEU A 61 9.25 -14.67 13.98
N PHE A 62 9.72 -15.57 14.84
CA PHE A 62 10.71 -15.27 15.88
C PHE A 62 12.16 -15.33 15.38
N LEU A 63 12.38 -15.85 14.18
CA LEU A 63 13.72 -15.94 13.57
C LEU A 63 14.06 -14.70 12.73
N ILE A 64 13.18 -13.70 12.69
CA ILE A 64 13.39 -12.47 11.94
C ILE A 64 14.52 -11.65 12.60
N SER A 65 15.49 -11.22 11.79
CA SER A 65 16.62 -10.43 12.31
C SER A 65 16.15 -9.09 12.90
N PRO A 66 16.84 -8.54 13.93
CA PRO A 66 16.50 -7.23 14.50
C PRO A 66 16.52 -6.11 13.46
N ARG A 67 17.45 -6.17 12.49
CA ARG A 67 17.51 -5.21 11.39
C ARG A 67 16.27 -5.26 10.51
N SER A 68 15.80 -6.46 10.17
CA SER A 68 14.55 -6.65 9.41
C SER A 68 13.35 -6.14 10.19
N LEU A 69 13.29 -6.38 11.52
CA LEU A 69 12.22 -5.87 12.37
C LEU A 69 12.15 -4.34 12.35
N ILE A 70 13.29 -3.64 12.39
CA ILE A 70 13.32 -2.17 12.31
C ILE A 70 12.72 -1.68 10.99
N PHE A 71 13.14 -2.24 9.86
CA PHE A 71 12.60 -1.83 8.55
C PHE A 71 11.11 -2.18 8.40
N LEU A 72 10.68 -3.34 8.90
CA LEU A 72 9.28 -3.75 8.87
C LEU A 72 8.42 -2.86 9.78
N ALA A 73 8.90 -2.51 10.98
CA ALA A 73 8.21 -1.60 11.89
C ALA A 73 8.12 -0.20 11.28
N ALA A 74 9.21 0.34 10.73
CA ALA A 74 9.20 1.63 10.06
C ALA A 74 8.22 1.64 8.88
N SER A 75 8.26 0.60 8.03
CA SER A 75 7.31 0.44 6.92
C SER A 75 5.86 0.35 7.41
N GLY A 76 5.58 -0.44 8.44
CA GLY A 76 4.26 -0.59 9.03
C GLY A 76 3.72 0.72 9.62
N ILE A 77 4.56 1.51 10.28
CA ILE A 77 4.20 2.84 10.81
C ILE A 77 3.89 3.80 9.65
N VAL A 78 4.77 3.88 8.66
CA VAL A 78 4.62 4.83 7.55
C VAL A 78 3.44 4.46 6.65
N ALA A 79 3.38 3.22 6.17
CA ALA A 79 2.34 2.80 5.23
C ALA A 79 1.05 2.38 5.94
N GLY A 80 1.14 1.48 6.92
CA GLY A 80 -0.02 0.85 7.56
C GLY A 80 -0.74 1.70 8.60
N CYS A 81 -0.04 2.63 9.25
CA CYS A 81 -0.63 3.55 10.22
C CYS A 81 -0.86 4.93 9.58
N LEU A 82 0.20 5.68 9.29
CA LEU A 82 0.09 7.07 8.82
C LEU A 82 -0.51 7.17 7.41
N GLY A 83 -0.04 6.32 6.49
CA GLY A 83 -0.52 6.27 5.10
C GLY A 83 -1.99 5.89 5.01
N VAL A 84 -2.40 4.79 5.64
CA VAL A 84 -3.82 4.38 5.67
C VAL A 84 -4.68 5.44 6.37
N PHE A 85 -4.24 6.01 7.48
CA PHE A 85 -5.01 7.05 8.18
C PHE A 85 -5.26 8.28 7.30
N THR A 86 -4.22 8.80 6.64
CA THR A 86 -4.32 9.97 5.75
C THR A 86 -5.12 9.67 4.49
N PHE A 87 -4.98 8.46 3.93
CA PHE A 87 -5.78 7.98 2.81
C PHE A 87 -7.26 7.87 3.17
N TYR A 88 -7.60 7.32 4.35
CA TYR A 88 -8.97 7.24 4.85
C TYR A 88 -9.56 8.61 5.13
N LYS A 89 -8.78 9.55 5.66
CA LYS A 89 -9.19 10.95 5.79
C LYS A 89 -9.57 11.53 4.42
N ALA A 90 -8.75 11.34 3.40
CA ALA A 90 -9.05 11.80 2.04
C ALA A 90 -10.30 11.12 1.45
N LEU A 91 -10.42 9.80 1.60
CA LEU A 91 -11.60 9.05 1.19
C LEU A 91 -12.87 9.51 1.91
N GLN A 92 -12.79 9.94 3.16
CA GLN A 92 -13.96 10.45 3.88
C GLN A 92 -14.42 11.80 3.31
N LEU A 93 -13.48 12.64 2.87
CA LEU A 93 -13.73 14.01 2.40
C LEU A 93 -14.10 14.12 0.92
N SER A 94 -13.90 13.08 0.11
CA SER A 94 -14.06 13.16 -1.34
C SER A 94 -14.43 11.82 -1.99
N GLU A 95 -14.69 11.85 -3.29
CA GLU A 95 -15.06 10.67 -4.07
C GLU A 95 -13.89 9.70 -4.26
N THR A 96 -14.17 8.40 -4.14
CA THR A 96 -13.15 7.34 -4.30
C THR A 96 -12.51 7.36 -5.69
N SER A 97 -13.29 7.65 -6.74
CA SER A 97 -12.84 7.76 -8.13
C SER A 97 -11.75 8.81 -8.35
N ARG A 98 -11.71 9.85 -7.51
CA ARG A 98 -10.70 10.92 -7.56
C ARG A 98 -9.53 10.64 -6.63
N ILE A 99 -9.81 10.17 -5.41
CA ILE A 99 -8.79 9.95 -4.38
C ILE A 99 -7.87 8.78 -4.73
N VAL A 100 -8.39 7.67 -5.29
CA VAL A 100 -7.58 6.49 -5.59
C VAL A 100 -6.50 6.78 -6.65
N PRO A 101 -6.82 7.39 -7.81
CA PRO A 101 -5.81 7.76 -8.80
C PRO A 101 -4.79 8.78 -8.27
N LEU A 102 -5.24 9.77 -7.48
CA LEU A 102 -4.35 10.74 -6.85
C LEU A 102 -3.39 10.07 -5.84
N ALA A 103 -3.85 9.10 -5.07
CA ALA A 103 -2.98 8.34 -4.17
C ALA A 103 -1.96 7.49 -4.96
N ALA A 104 -2.32 7.05 -6.17
CA ALA A 104 -1.43 6.28 -7.06
C ALA A 104 -0.27 7.11 -7.67
N THR A 105 -0.03 8.36 -7.23
CA THR A 105 1.20 9.10 -7.53
C THR A 105 2.38 8.71 -6.63
N TYR A 106 2.18 7.90 -5.59
CA TYR A 106 3.29 7.49 -4.71
C TYR A 106 4.46 6.78 -5.42
N PRO A 107 4.30 6.07 -6.57
CA PRO A 107 5.43 5.44 -7.27
C PRO A 107 6.50 6.45 -7.69
N LEU A 108 6.15 7.73 -7.88
CA LEU A 108 7.10 8.81 -8.13
C LEU A 108 8.07 8.97 -6.95
N VAL A 109 7.50 8.99 -5.75
CA VAL A 109 8.26 9.09 -4.50
C VAL A 109 9.11 7.83 -4.34
N THR A 110 8.56 6.65 -4.62
CA THR A 110 9.32 5.39 -4.59
C THR A 110 10.49 5.40 -5.56
N ALA A 111 10.31 5.88 -6.80
CA ALA A 111 11.39 5.95 -7.79
C ALA A 111 12.54 6.86 -7.34
N ILE A 112 12.23 8.02 -6.75
CA ILE A 112 13.25 8.93 -6.21
C ILE A 112 13.97 8.28 -5.02
N LEU A 113 13.21 7.72 -4.08
CA LEU A 113 13.77 7.09 -2.89
C LEU A 113 14.57 5.82 -3.23
N SER A 114 14.22 5.07 -4.27
CA SER A 114 14.98 3.89 -4.67
C SER A 114 16.35 4.25 -5.24
N ILE A 115 16.47 5.38 -5.95
CA ILE A 115 17.76 5.92 -6.38
C ILE A 115 18.60 6.32 -5.15
N VAL A 116 18.01 7.03 -4.19
CA VAL A 116 18.73 7.57 -3.02
C VAL A 116 19.16 6.47 -2.06
N PHE A 117 18.25 5.56 -1.69
CA PHE A 117 18.45 4.58 -0.63
C PHE A 117 18.88 3.20 -1.14
N LEU A 118 18.41 2.80 -2.33
CA LEU A 118 18.73 1.50 -2.93
C LEU A 118 19.79 1.59 -4.03
N LYS A 119 20.20 2.81 -4.41
CA LYS A 119 21.18 3.09 -5.47
C LYS A 119 20.79 2.50 -6.82
N GLU A 120 19.48 2.44 -7.09
CA GLU A 120 18.97 2.02 -8.38
C GLU A 120 19.30 3.04 -9.48
N THR A 121 19.50 2.54 -10.70
CA THR A 121 19.70 3.40 -11.87
C THR A 121 18.37 3.85 -12.45
N LEU A 122 18.25 5.15 -12.70
CA LEU A 122 17.12 5.73 -13.41
C LEU A 122 17.41 5.70 -14.91
N THR A 123 16.68 4.88 -15.65
CA THR A 123 16.72 4.91 -17.11
C THR A 123 15.81 6.00 -17.63
N TRP A 124 16.10 6.50 -18.83
CA TRP A 124 15.31 7.55 -19.47
C TRP A 124 13.86 7.12 -19.70
N GLU A 125 13.64 5.85 -20.05
CA GLU A 125 12.31 5.27 -20.25
C GLU A 125 11.50 5.24 -18.96
N ARG A 126 12.13 4.87 -17.83
CA ARG A 126 11.48 4.88 -16.51
C ARG A 126 11.11 6.30 -16.11
N PHE A 127 11.97 7.28 -16.38
CA PHE A 127 11.69 8.68 -16.12
C PHE A 127 10.52 9.20 -16.95
N LEU A 128 10.51 8.96 -18.27
CA LEU A 128 9.41 9.37 -19.14
C LEU A 128 8.09 8.70 -18.76
N GLY A 129 8.10 7.39 -18.52
CA GLY A 129 6.91 6.65 -18.09
C GLY A 129 6.35 7.17 -16.76
N THR A 130 7.24 7.49 -15.82
CA THR A 130 6.92 8.14 -14.54
C THR A 130 6.18 9.46 -14.78
N ILE A 131 6.71 10.35 -15.63
CA ILE A 131 6.06 11.63 -15.98
C ILE A 131 4.69 11.44 -16.65
N LEU A 132 4.57 10.48 -17.58
CA LEU A 132 3.29 10.18 -18.24
C LEU A 132 2.22 9.71 -17.25
N ILE A 133 2.58 8.94 -16.23
CA ILE A 133 1.67 8.53 -15.16
C ILE A 133 1.16 9.78 -14.40
N ILE A 134 2.03 10.74 -14.08
CA ILE A 134 1.63 12.00 -13.41
C ILE A 134 0.59 12.74 -14.24
N ILE A 135 0.90 12.93 -15.53
CA ILE A 135 0.04 13.65 -16.46
C ILE A 135 -1.31 12.95 -16.56
N GLY A 136 -1.31 11.62 -16.69
CA GLY A 136 -2.53 10.81 -16.70
C GLY A 136 -3.37 11.01 -15.44
N ILE A 137 -2.75 10.93 -14.26
CA ILE A 137 -3.45 11.14 -12.98
C ILE A 137 -4.01 12.56 -12.86
N TRP A 138 -3.29 13.58 -13.36
CA TRP A 138 -3.77 14.96 -13.37
C TRP A 138 -5.06 15.14 -14.20
N PHE A 139 -5.21 14.38 -15.29
CA PHE A 139 -6.44 14.40 -16.10
C PHE A 139 -7.61 13.62 -15.48
N VAL A 140 -7.35 12.68 -14.57
CA VAL A 140 -8.39 11.92 -13.85
C VAL A 140 -9.01 12.76 -12.70
N LYS A 141 -8.45 13.94 -12.43
CA LYS A 141 -8.74 14.80 -11.28
C LYS A 141 -10.11 15.48 -11.33
#